data_AF-A0A920N333-F1
#
_entry.id   AF-A0A920N333-F1
#
_cell.length_a   1.000
_cell.length_b   1.000
_cell.length_c   1.000
_cell.angle_alpha   90.00
_cell.angle_beta   90.00
_cell.angle_gamma   90.00
#
_symmetry.space_group_name_H-M   'P 1'
#
loop_
_entity.id
_entity.type
_entity.pdbx_description
1 polymer ?
#
loop_
_entity_poly.entity_id
_entity_poly.type
_entity_poly.pdbx_seq_one_letter_code
_entity_poly.pdbx_strand_id
1 'polypeptide(L)'
;MTTDHAARLPFGAEDLRLPDELRGPLRDHLAALKENYLQRGWGSRVGWGERPALIVIDMARYWLDPQLQIGSNLDSVMEGTCQVLEASRRAGLPIFFTSLAWDPADPPSPQNRKLQWTVPEDDAAELFALDARLDHRPDEKIVYKRYASAFKGTNLHEMLTSLSVDTLIVTGISTSHCVYATCRDAVDSFRVIVPREAIGERCELMHEVNLLDIDIDLGDVTPVTEVVAHLDGLER
;
A
#
# COMPACT_ATOMS: atom_id res chain seq x y z
N MET A 1 6.37 -14.79 -18.18
CA MET A 1 7.01 -13.67 -18.90
C MET A 1 8.26 -13.30 -18.12
N THR A 2 9.43 -13.23 -18.76
CA THR A 2 10.64 -12.73 -18.10
C THR A 2 10.43 -11.25 -17.82
N THR A 3 10.31 -10.88 -16.54
CA THR A 3 10.27 -9.49 -16.11
C THR A 3 11.57 -8.82 -16.55
N ASP A 4 11.47 -7.76 -17.33
CA ASP A 4 12.64 -6.95 -17.69
C ASP A 4 13.11 -6.22 -16.42
N HIS A 5 14.13 -6.79 -15.76
CA HIS A 5 14.69 -6.22 -14.54
C HIS A 5 15.34 -4.86 -14.77
N ALA A 6 15.62 -4.44 -16.01
CA ALA A 6 16.15 -3.12 -16.30
C ALA A 6 15.05 -2.05 -16.46
N ALA A 7 13.78 -2.45 -16.64
CA ALA A 7 12.69 -1.53 -16.92
C ALA A 7 12.45 -0.55 -15.77
N ARG A 8 12.35 0.73 -16.10
CA ARG A 8 12.05 1.78 -15.11
C ARG A 8 10.61 1.64 -14.60
N LEU A 9 10.40 1.84 -13.30
CA LEU A 9 9.03 1.91 -12.75
C LEU A 9 8.26 3.11 -13.31
N PRO A 10 6.98 2.95 -13.69
CA PRO A 10 6.16 4.03 -14.26
C PRO A 10 5.64 5.07 -13.25
N PHE A 11 6.03 4.98 -11.97
CA PHE A 11 5.61 5.87 -10.88
C PHE A 11 6.78 6.19 -9.95
N GLY A 12 6.71 7.28 -9.19
CA GLY A 12 7.72 7.75 -8.22
C GLY A 12 8.16 9.21 -8.47
N ALA A 13 9.06 9.72 -7.64
CA ALA A 13 9.67 11.05 -7.81
C ALA A 13 10.89 10.97 -8.72
N GLU A 14 11.08 11.96 -9.60
CA GLU A 14 12.17 11.98 -10.60
C GLU A 14 13.56 12.06 -9.97
N ASP A 15 13.71 12.73 -8.83
CA ASP A 15 14.96 12.91 -8.11
C ASP A 15 15.29 11.76 -7.14
N LEU A 16 14.37 10.81 -6.94
CA LEU A 16 14.51 9.65 -6.06
C LEU A 16 14.53 8.32 -6.82
N ARG A 17 14.88 8.37 -8.11
CA ARG A 17 15.01 7.22 -8.99
C ARG A 17 16.32 6.47 -8.77
N LEU A 18 16.29 5.17 -9.07
CA LEU A 18 17.52 4.42 -9.24
C LEU A 18 18.22 4.90 -10.52
N PRO A 19 19.56 5.03 -10.50
CA PRO A 19 20.35 5.09 -11.72
C PRO A 19 20.04 3.88 -12.62
N ASP A 20 19.97 4.11 -13.93
CA ASP A 20 19.56 3.11 -14.91
C ASP A 20 20.45 1.85 -14.82
N GLU A 21 21.75 2.05 -14.67
CA GLU A 21 22.77 1.01 -14.56
C GLU A 21 22.66 0.16 -13.28
N LEU A 22 21.95 0.63 -12.25
CA LEU A 22 21.75 -0.11 -11.00
C LEU A 22 20.46 -0.94 -10.99
N ARG A 23 19.46 -0.64 -11.84
CA ARG A 23 18.14 -1.33 -11.77
C ARG A 23 18.23 -2.83 -11.98
N GLY A 24 18.83 -3.25 -13.09
CA GLY A 24 19.02 -4.66 -13.41
C GLY A 24 19.81 -5.38 -12.31
N PRO A 25 21.05 -4.95 -12.01
CA PRO A 25 21.86 -5.58 -10.98
C PRO A 25 21.22 -5.63 -9.59
N LEU A 26 20.51 -4.57 -9.18
CA LEU A 26 19.80 -4.55 -7.90
C LEU A 26 18.68 -5.60 -7.86
N ARG A 27 17.81 -5.63 -8.88
CA ARG A 27 16.68 -6.58 -8.90
C ARG A 27 17.14 -8.02 -9.04
N ASP A 28 18.21 -8.27 -9.80
CA ASP A 28 18.86 -9.57 -9.85
C ASP A 28 19.37 -9.97 -8.45
N HIS A 29 19.97 -9.03 -7.72
CA HIS A 29 20.42 -9.28 -6.35
C HIS A 29 19.26 -9.53 -5.38
N LEU A 30 18.17 -8.75 -5.45
CA LEU A 30 16.98 -8.95 -4.62
C LEU A 30 16.32 -10.31 -4.91
N ALA A 31 16.28 -10.74 -6.17
CA ALA A 31 15.81 -12.08 -6.53
C ALA A 31 16.70 -13.19 -5.95
N ALA A 32 18.03 -13.03 -6.00
CA ALA A 32 18.96 -13.96 -5.37
C ALA A 32 18.83 -13.98 -3.83
N LEU A 33 18.60 -12.84 -3.20
CA LEU A 33 18.32 -12.76 -1.77
C LEU A 33 17.04 -13.50 -1.40
N LYS A 34 15.96 -13.32 -2.19
CA LYS A 34 14.71 -14.05 -1.99
C LYS A 34 14.95 -15.57 -2.00
N GLU A 35 15.70 -16.08 -2.98
CA GLU A 35 16.06 -17.50 -3.03
C GLU A 35 16.82 -17.97 -1.79
N ASN A 36 17.77 -17.17 -1.30
CA ASN A 36 18.50 -17.48 -0.07
C ASN A 36 17.58 -17.49 1.17
N TYR A 37 16.57 -16.62 1.24
CA TYR A 37 15.57 -16.63 2.30
C TYR A 37 14.67 -17.86 2.23
N LEU A 38 14.22 -18.25 1.03
CA LEU A 38 13.44 -19.46 0.81
C LEU A 38 14.19 -20.71 1.28
N GLN A 39 15.49 -20.81 0.99
CA GLN A 39 16.35 -21.91 1.48
C GLN A 39 16.51 -21.93 3.01
N ARG A 40 16.26 -20.80 3.67
CA ARG A 40 16.28 -20.67 5.14
C ARG A 40 14.90 -20.89 5.78
N GLY A 41 13.88 -21.22 5.00
CA GLY A 41 12.52 -21.46 5.48
C GLY A 41 11.68 -20.19 5.68
N TRP A 42 12.07 -19.07 5.07
CA TRP A 42 11.28 -17.83 5.03
C TRP A 42 10.52 -17.74 3.70
N GLY A 43 9.60 -16.78 3.56
CA GLY A 43 8.92 -16.50 2.29
C GLY A 43 7.96 -17.59 1.79
N SER A 44 7.46 -18.45 2.68
CA SER A 44 6.33 -19.32 2.36
C SER A 44 5.07 -18.49 2.11
N ARG A 45 4.18 -18.98 1.25
CA ARG A 45 2.92 -18.28 0.94
C ARG A 45 1.92 -18.39 2.09
N VAL A 46 1.40 -17.25 2.54
CA VAL A 46 0.31 -17.22 3.52
C VAL A 46 -1.01 -17.66 2.88
N GLY A 47 -1.18 -17.41 1.58
CA GLY A 47 -2.37 -17.78 0.82
C GLY A 47 -3.63 -17.00 1.22
N TRP A 48 -4.74 -17.37 0.59
CA TRP A 48 -6.05 -16.75 0.81
C TRP A 48 -6.85 -17.47 1.90
N GLY A 49 -7.62 -16.69 2.65
CA GLY A 49 -8.71 -17.18 3.48
C GLY A 49 -10.05 -17.10 2.75
N GLU A 50 -11.14 -17.16 3.51
CA GLU A 50 -12.52 -17.19 3.00
C GLU A 50 -13.21 -15.82 3.07
N ARG A 51 -12.71 -14.89 3.89
CA ARG A 51 -13.36 -13.60 4.16
C ARG A 51 -12.38 -12.44 3.95
N PRO A 52 -12.06 -12.11 2.70
CA PRO A 52 -11.17 -11.01 2.41
C PRO A 52 -11.83 -9.64 2.63
N ALA A 53 -11.01 -8.65 2.99
CA ALA A 53 -11.33 -7.23 2.93
C ALA A 53 -10.23 -6.47 2.19
N LEU A 54 -10.59 -5.33 1.58
CA LEU A 54 -9.66 -4.42 0.93
C LEU A 54 -9.39 -3.21 1.83
N ILE A 55 -8.13 -2.80 1.94
CA ILE A 55 -7.75 -1.49 2.46
C ILE A 55 -6.92 -0.69 1.43
N VAL A 56 -7.38 0.52 1.11
CA VAL A 56 -6.71 1.49 0.24
C VAL A 56 -6.03 2.56 1.09
N ILE A 57 -4.70 2.59 1.07
CA ILE A 57 -3.91 3.43 1.98
C ILE A 57 -3.54 4.78 1.35
N ASP A 58 -3.95 5.88 1.98
CA ASP A 58 -3.47 7.27 1.77
C ASP A 58 -3.40 7.74 0.31
N MET A 59 -4.29 7.27 -0.57
CA MET A 59 -4.41 7.70 -1.97
C MET A 59 -5.11 9.07 -2.07
N ALA A 60 -4.49 10.07 -1.45
CA ALA A 60 -4.98 11.43 -1.30
C ALA A 60 -4.04 12.45 -1.98
N ARG A 61 -4.56 13.64 -2.28
CA ARG A 61 -3.87 14.65 -3.09
C ARG A 61 -2.45 14.97 -2.61
N TYR A 62 -2.24 15.07 -1.29
CA TYR A 62 -0.94 15.44 -0.70
C TYR A 62 0.21 14.50 -1.09
N TRP A 63 -0.11 13.24 -1.40
CA TRP A 63 0.87 12.24 -1.85
C TRP A 63 0.89 12.06 -3.36
N LEU A 64 -0.19 12.40 -4.06
CA LEU A 64 -0.34 12.15 -5.50
C LEU A 64 0.07 13.33 -6.37
N ASP A 65 0.11 14.55 -5.83
CA ASP A 65 0.47 15.75 -6.57
C ASP A 65 2.00 15.98 -6.51
N PRO A 66 2.75 15.80 -7.62
CA PRO A 66 4.21 15.93 -7.62
C PRO A 66 4.71 17.35 -7.31
N GLN A 67 3.83 18.35 -7.26
CA GLN A 67 4.18 19.73 -6.88
C GLN A 67 4.23 19.93 -5.37
N LEU A 68 3.72 18.99 -4.58
CA LEU A 68 3.70 19.05 -3.12
C LEU A 68 4.92 18.38 -2.49
N GLN A 69 5.21 18.75 -1.23
CA GLN A 69 6.45 18.38 -0.52
C GLN A 69 6.79 16.89 -0.58
N ILE A 70 5.80 16.01 -0.43
CA ILE A 70 6.00 14.56 -0.40
C ILE A 70 5.35 13.84 -1.59
N GLY A 71 4.76 14.61 -2.52
CA GLY A 71 3.97 14.06 -3.60
C GLY A 71 4.82 13.46 -4.71
N SER A 72 4.22 12.59 -5.53
CA SER A 72 4.91 11.89 -6.62
C SER A 72 3.93 11.46 -7.70
N ASN A 73 4.42 11.25 -8.92
CA ASN A 73 3.59 10.66 -9.97
C ASN A 73 3.30 9.20 -9.60
N LEU A 74 2.04 8.88 -9.34
CA LEU A 74 1.58 7.56 -8.90
C LEU A 74 0.40 7.06 -9.76
N ASP A 75 0.28 7.53 -11.00
CA ASP A 75 -0.87 7.23 -11.86
C ASP A 75 -1.02 5.73 -12.15
N SER A 76 0.08 5.04 -12.47
CA SER A 76 0.05 3.58 -12.67
C SER A 76 -0.31 2.80 -11.40
N VAL A 77 0.03 3.32 -10.22
CA VAL A 77 -0.35 2.74 -8.92
C VAL A 77 -1.84 2.97 -8.66
N MET A 78 -2.36 4.14 -9.03
CA MET A 78 -3.80 4.42 -8.99
C MET A 78 -4.57 3.47 -9.92
N GLU A 79 -4.08 3.25 -11.14
CA GLU A 79 -4.70 2.30 -12.08
C GLU A 79 -4.78 0.88 -11.49
N GLY A 80 -3.67 0.36 -10.94
CA GLY A 80 -3.67 -0.94 -10.26
C GLY A 80 -4.58 -0.97 -9.03
N THR A 81 -4.61 0.11 -8.24
CA THR A 81 -5.51 0.26 -7.09
C THR A 81 -6.98 0.20 -7.51
N CYS A 82 -7.35 0.93 -8.57
CA CYS A 82 -8.72 0.92 -9.09
C CYS A 82 -9.12 -0.46 -9.62
N GLN A 83 -8.23 -1.19 -10.28
CA GLN A 83 -8.52 -2.57 -10.73
C GLN A 83 -8.87 -3.49 -9.56
N VAL A 84 -8.08 -3.46 -8.48
CA VAL A 84 -8.34 -4.27 -7.27
C VAL A 84 -9.61 -3.79 -6.55
N LEU A 85 -9.82 -2.48 -6.47
CA LEU A 85 -11.01 -1.87 -5.86
C LEU A 85 -12.29 -2.28 -6.59
N GLU A 86 -12.32 -2.20 -7.92
CA GLU A 86 -13.46 -2.61 -8.73
C GLU A 86 -13.75 -4.11 -8.59
N ALA A 87 -12.73 -4.96 -8.60
CA ALA A 87 -12.89 -6.39 -8.36
C ALA A 87 -13.45 -6.67 -6.96
N SER A 88 -12.94 -5.98 -5.94
CA SER A 88 -13.43 -6.09 -4.56
C SER A 88 -14.89 -5.66 -4.43
N ARG A 89 -15.30 -4.60 -5.13
CA ARG A 89 -16.69 -4.14 -5.22
C ARG A 89 -17.59 -5.18 -5.89
N ARG A 90 -17.15 -5.81 -6.98
CA ARG A 90 -17.93 -6.87 -7.68
C ARG A 90 -18.15 -8.08 -6.78
N ALA A 91 -17.11 -8.48 -6.06
CA ALA A 91 -17.14 -9.60 -5.11
C ALA A 91 -17.81 -9.24 -3.77
N GLY A 92 -18.19 -7.98 -3.55
CA GLY A 92 -18.94 -7.55 -2.37
C GLY A 92 -18.12 -7.55 -1.07
N LEU A 93 -16.81 -7.35 -1.16
CA LEU A 93 -15.92 -7.32 0.00
C LEU A 93 -16.18 -6.08 0.85
N PRO A 94 -15.92 -6.14 2.16
CA PRO A 94 -15.69 -4.95 2.97
C PRO A 94 -14.51 -4.14 2.42
N ILE A 95 -14.72 -2.83 2.25
CA ILE A 95 -13.72 -1.90 1.71
C ILE A 95 -13.46 -0.79 2.72
N PHE A 96 -12.18 -0.57 3.01
CA PHE A 96 -11.68 0.48 3.87
C PHE A 96 -10.75 1.40 3.07
N PHE A 97 -10.84 2.69 3.34
CA PHE A 97 -9.89 3.70 2.89
C PHE A 97 -9.19 4.28 4.11
N THR A 98 -7.99 4.81 3.94
CA THR A 98 -7.35 5.64 4.96
C THR A 98 -6.95 7.00 4.39
N SER A 99 -6.94 8.00 5.26
CA SER A 99 -6.30 9.28 5.00
C SER A 99 -5.81 9.87 6.32
N LEU A 100 -5.03 10.96 6.26
CA LEU A 100 -4.46 11.61 7.44
C LEU A 100 -5.56 12.27 8.28
N ALA A 101 -5.59 11.91 9.57
CA ALA A 101 -6.32 12.65 10.60
C ALA A 101 -5.52 13.91 10.98
N TRP A 102 -5.48 14.90 10.08
CA TRP A 102 -4.76 16.15 10.36
C TRP A 102 -5.51 17.00 11.39
N ASP A 103 -4.82 17.37 12.46
CA ASP A 103 -5.28 18.35 13.45
C ASP A 103 -4.11 19.28 13.80
N PRO A 104 -4.18 20.59 13.52
CA PRO A 104 -3.11 21.52 13.88
C PRO A 104 -2.93 21.68 15.40
N ALA A 105 -3.90 21.27 16.22
CA ALA A 105 -3.79 21.26 17.67
C ALA A 105 -2.99 20.05 18.20
N ASP A 106 -2.67 19.08 17.35
CA ASP A 106 -1.91 17.91 17.76
C ASP A 106 -0.48 18.27 18.20
N PRO A 107 0.00 17.74 19.33
CA PRO A 107 1.35 18.04 19.79
C PRO A 107 2.39 17.43 18.83
N PRO A 108 3.55 18.08 18.63
CA PRO A 108 4.60 17.53 17.80
C PRO A 108 5.15 16.24 18.42
N SER A 109 5.27 15.19 17.61
CA SER A 109 5.94 13.95 17.93
C SER A 109 7.44 14.02 17.59
N PRO A 110 8.27 13.09 18.10
CA PRO A 110 9.68 12.99 17.67
C PRO A 110 9.85 12.85 16.14
N GLN A 111 8.90 12.22 15.44
CA GLN A 111 8.92 12.10 13.98
C GLN A 111 8.80 13.46 13.29
N ASN A 112 8.09 14.43 13.88
CA ASN A 112 7.97 15.78 13.32
C ASN A 112 9.32 16.52 13.25
N ARG A 113 10.36 16.06 13.96
CA ARG A 113 11.73 16.57 13.79
C ARG A 113 12.44 15.98 12.55
N LYS A 114 12.01 14.81 12.07
CA LYS A 114 12.54 14.17 10.86
C LYS A 114 11.81 14.62 9.60
N LEU A 115 10.49 14.85 9.71
CA LEU A 115 9.65 15.36 8.64
C LEU A 115 8.75 16.47 9.19
N GLN A 116 9.06 17.70 8.82
CA GLN A 116 8.18 18.85 9.05
C GLN A 116 7.27 18.99 7.85
N TRP A 117 5.97 18.84 8.07
CA TRP A 117 4.97 18.89 7.02
C TRP A 117 4.68 20.35 6.66
N THR A 118 4.70 20.67 5.37
CA THR A 118 4.30 21.96 4.85
C THR A 118 2.85 21.87 4.39
N VAL A 119 1.92 22.05 5.32
CA VAL A 119 0.47 22.04 5.06
C VAL A 119 -0.05 23.47 5.25
N PRO A 120 -0.49 24.15 4.17
CA PRO A 120 -1.21 25.41 4.30
C PRO A 120 -2.47 25.23 5.16
N GLU A 121 -2.70 26.14 6.10
CA GLU A 121 -3.77 26.01 7.11
C GLU A 121 -5.19 25.91 6.48
N ASP A 122 -5.42 26.60 5.36
CA ASP A 122 -6.73 26.64 4.69
C ASP A 122 -6.99 25.44 3.74
N ASP A 123 -5.97 24.64 3.42
CA ASP A 123 -6.05 23.62 2.35
C ASP A 123 -6.03 22.17 2.87
N ALA A 124 -5.84 21.94 4.17
CA ALA A 124 -5.59 20.61 4.72
C ALA A 124 -6.69 19.58 4.35
N ALA A 125 -7.96 19.99 4.41
CA ALA A 125 -9.08 19.11 4.07
C ALA A 125 -9.05 18.64 2.61
N GLU A 126 -8.64 19.51 1.69
CA GLU A 126 -8.50 19.17 0.27
C GLU A 126 -7.25 18.34 0.01
N LEU A 127 -6.13 18.67 0.67
CA LEU A 127 -4.88 17.94 0.53
C LEU A 127 -5.00 16.48 1.00
N PHE A 128 -5.76 16.25 2.06
CA PHE A 128 -6.01 14.91 2.61
C PHE A 128 -7.33 14.30 2.13
N ALA A 129 -8.03 14.91 1.17
CA ALA A 129 -9.15 14.26 0.51
C ALA A 129 -8.65 13.12 -0.38
N LEU A 130 -9.40 12.02 -0.39
CA LEU A 130 -9.17 10.91 -1.33
C LEU A 130 -9.28 11.42 -2.76
N ASP A 131 -8.44 10.88 -3.65
CA ASP A 131 -8.49 11.20 -5.07
C ASP A 131 -9.82 10.74 -5.68
N ALA A 132 -10.43 11.59 -6.51
CA ALA A 132 -11.73 11.33 -7.12
C ALA A 132 -11.75 10.08 -8.03
N ARG A 133 -10.59 9.64 -8.55
CA ARG A 133 -10.47 8.42 -9.37
C ARG A 133 -10.84 7.15 -8.61
N LEU A 134 -10.80 7.18 -7.27
CA LEU A 134 -11.24 6.05 -6.44
C LEU A 134 -12.77 5.86 -6.46
N ASP A 135 -13.53 6.88 -6.84
CA ASP A 135 -15.00 6.87 -6.81
C ASP A 135 -15.52 6.38 -5.46
N HIS A 136 -15.02 6.98 -4.36
CA HIS A 136 -15.37 6.57 -2.98
C HIS A 136 -16.89 6.60 -2.77
N ARG A 137 -17.45 5.51 -2.23
CA ARG A 137 -18.88 5.36 -2.01
C ARG A 137 -19.28 5.58 -0.55
N PRO A 138 -20.49 6.10 -0.27
CA PRO A 138 -20.93 6.39 1.10
C PRO A 138 -20.94 5.18 2.06
N ASP A 139 -21.06 3.96 1.54
CA ASP A 139 -21.04 2.70 2.29
C ASP A 139 -19.62 2.13 2.52
N GLU A 140 -18.59 2.77 1.95
CA GLU A 140 -17.19 2.39 2.13
C GLU A 140 -16.54 3.21 3.24
N LYS A 141 -15.89 2.54 4.20
CA LYS A 141 -15.43 3.18 5.42
C LYS A 141 -14.11 3.93 5.20
N ILE A 142 -14.06 5.21 5.57
CA ILE A 142 -12.79 5.94 5.72
C ILE A 142 -12.32 5.84 7.18
N VAL A 143 -11.07 5.41 7.37
CA VAL A 143 -10.35 5.37 8.64
C VAL A 143 -9.31 6.49 8.63
N TYR A 144 -9.62 7.59 9.31
CA TYR A 144 -8.66 8.67 9.51
C TYR A 144 -7.61 8.24 10.52
N LYS A 145 -6.34 8.28 10.12
CA LYS A 145 -5.22 7.82 10.93
C LYS A 145 -4.15 8.91 11.05
N ARG A 146 -3.50 8.96 12.22
CA ARG A 146 -2.38 9.88 12.47
C ARG A 146 -1.02 9.23 12.24
N TYR A 147 -0.95 7.90 12.35
CA TYR A 147 0.29 7.14 12.28
C TYR A 147 0.42 6.40 10.95
N ALA A 148 1.62 5.84 10.70
CA ALA A 148 1.90 5.11 9.47
C ALA A 148 0.95 3.91 9.28
N SER A 149 0.92 3.01 10.26
CA SER A 149 0.00 1.87 10.27
C SER A 149 -1.44 2.33 10.40
N ALA A 150 -2.32 1.71 9.62
CA ALA A 150 -3.76 1.91 9.70
C ALA A 150 -4.40 1.36 10.98
N PHE A 151 -3.70 0.51 11.74
CA PHE A 151 -4.17 -0.05 13.01
C PHE A 151 -3.87 0.85 14.20
N LYS A 152 -2.71 1.52 14.19
CA LYS A 152 -2.24 2.25 15.36
C LYS A 152 -3.14 3.45 15.65
N GLY A 153 -3.75 3.45 16.83
CA GLY A 153 -4.60 4.54 17.29
C GLY A 153 -5.93 4.67 16.52
N THR A 154 -6.35 3.62 15.83
CA THR A 154 -7.67 3.52 15.16
C THR A 154 -8.43 2.31 15.73
N ASN A 155 -9.65 2.09 15.26
CA ASN A 155 -10.43 0.88 15.56
C ASN A 155 -10.49 -0.10 14.38
N LEU A 156 -9.49 -0.07 13.48
CA LEU A 156 -9.47 -0.91 12.28
C LEU A 156 -9.49 -2.40 12.62
N HIS A 157 -8.71 -2.82 13.62
CA HIS A 157 -8.66 -4.22 14.05
C HIS A 157 -10.04 -4.71 14.46
N GLU A 158 -10.72 -3.96 15.34
CA GLU A 158 -12.04 -4.30 15.85
C GLU A 158 -13.09 -4.36 14.73
N MET A 159 -13.03 -3.45 13.75
CA MET A 159 -13.92 -3.48 12.59
C MET A 159 -13.70 -4.74 11.75
N LEU A 160 -12.45 -5.06 11.40
CA LEU A 160 -12.11 -6.26 10.64
C LEU A 160 -12.51 -7.54 11.39
N THR A 161 -12.23 -7.62 12.69
CA THR A 161 -12.64 -8.74 13.55
C THR A 161 -14.16 -8.89 13.59
N SER A 162 -14.91 -7.79 13.72
CA SER A 162 -16.38 -7.84 13.76
C SER A 162 -16.99 -8.36 12.46
N LEU A 163 -16.31 -8.16 11.33
CA LEU A 163 -16.68 -8.66 10.01
C LEU A 163 -16.15 -10.08 9.75
N SER A 164 -15.43 -10.67 10.71
CA SER A 164 -14.77 -11.97 10.59
C SER A 164 -13.82 -12.04 9.40
N VAL A 165 -13.13 -10.93 9.13
CA VAL A 165 -12.11 -10.88 8.07
C VAL A 165 -10.95 -11.78 8.46
N ASP A 166 -10.48 -12.59 7.53
CA ASP A 166 -9.30 -13.44 7.69
C ASP A 166 -8.16 -13.09 6.73
N THR A 167 -8.45 -12.27 5.71
CA THR A 167 -7.51 -11.86 4.67
C THR A 167 -7.62 -10.37 4.44
N LEU A 168 -6.50 -9.65 4.50
CA LEU A 168 -6.44 -8.22 4.23
C LEU A 168 -5.63 -7.96 2.96
N ILE A 169 -6.30 -7.44 1.94
CA ILE A 169 -5.67 -6.96 0.71
C ILE A 169 -5.22 -5.53 0.95
N VAL A 170 -3.92 -5.26 0.90
CA VAL A 170 -3.34 -3.95 1.22
C VAL A 170 -2.86 -3.27 -0.06
N THR A 171 -3.46 -2.12 -0.38
CA THR A 171 -3.10 -1.28 -1.53
C THR A 171 -2.78 0.16 -1.10
N GLY A 172 -2.31 0.98 -2.04
CA GLY A 172 -2.04 2.40 -1.83
C GLY A 172 -0.58 2.70 -1.47
N ILE A 173 -0.35 3.71 -0.64
CA ILE A 173 0.97 4.33 -0.48
C ILE A 173 1.29 4.71 0.98
N SER A 174 2.57 4.82 1.38
CA SER A 174 3.76 4.45 0.60
C SER A 174 4.27 3.05 0.98
N THR A 175 4.87 2.33 0.03
CA THR A 175 5.34 0.95 0.18
C THR A 175 6.21 0.76 1.41
N SER A 176 7.19 1.65 1.63
CA SER A 176 8.15 1.52 2.73
C SER A 176 7.67 2.08 4.07
N HIS A 177 6.50 2.74 4.11
CA HIS A 177 5.97 3.37 5.31
C HIS A 177 4.59 2.85 5.66
N CYS A 178 3.52 3.50 5.20
CA CYS A 178 2.15 3.20 5.64
C CYS A 178 1.71 1.79 5.23
N VAL A 179 2.06 1.36 4.02
CA VAL A 179 1.78 0.00 3.54
C VAL A 179 2.55 -1.02 4.37
N TYR A 180 3.88 -0.88 4.48
CA TYR A 180 4.71 -1.79 5.27
C TYR A 180 4.25 -1.88 6.74
N ALA A 181 4.03 -0.74 7.39
CA ALA A 181 3.61 -0.69 8.79
C ALA A 181 2.22 -1.33 8.98
N THR A 182 1.30 -1.13 8.04
CA THR A 182 -0.02 -1.78 8.08
C THR A 182 0.10 -3.29 7.85
N CYS A 183 0.95 -3.75 6.94
CA CYS A 183 1.21 -5.18 6.73
C CYS A 183 1.81 -5.83 7.99
N ARG A 184 2.78 -5.16 8.62
CA ARG A 184 3.43 -5.64 9.85
C ARG A 184 2.44 -5.76 11.01
N ASP A 185 1.55 -4.80 11.19
CA ASP A 185 0.53 -4.88 12.25
C ASP A 185 -0.59 -5.89 11.91
N ALA A 186 -0.80 -6.21 10.62
CA ALA A 186 -1.81 -7.16 10.17
C ALA A 186 -1.39 -8.63 10.28
N VAL A 187 -0.12 -8.96 10.04
CA VAL A 187 0.36 -10.34 9.76
C VAL A 187 0.04 -11.36 10.88
N ASP A 188 -0.02 -10.92 12.14
CA ASP A 188 -0.34 -11.81 13.27
C ASP A 188 -1.84 -12.12 13.40
N SER A 189 -2.70 -11.43 12.65
CA SER A 189 -4.16 -11.53 12.76
C SER A 189 -4.87 -11.83 11.44
N PHE A 190 -4.27 -11.46 10.31
CA PHE A 190 -4.85 -11.60 8.98
C PHE A 190 -3.80 -12.13 8.01
N ARG A 191 -4.25 -12.92 7.04
CA ARG A 191 -3.45 -13.24 5.86
C ARG A 191 -3.29 -11.96 5.04
N VAL A 192 -2.07 -11.52 4.78
CA VAL A 192 -1.84 -10.27 4.05
C VAL A 192 -1.56 -10.58 2.58
N ILE A 193 -2.33 -9.95 1.68
CA ILE A 193 -2.10 -9.98 0.24
C ILE A 193 -1.76 -8.57 -0.23
N VAL A 194 -0.68 -8.41 -0.99
CA VAL A 194 -0.22 -7.12 -1.50
C VAL A 194 -0.14 -7.16 -3.03
N PRO A 195 -1.11 -6.56 -3.74
CA PRO A 195 -1.05 -6.49 -5.20
C PRO A 195 0.07 -5.53 -5.61
N ARG A 196 1.13 -6.05 -6.24
CA ARG A 196 2.40 -5.34 -6.52
C ARG A 196 2.17 -4.01 -7.24
N GLU A 197 1.35 -4.01 -8.29
CA GLU A 197 1.07 -2.83 -9.10
C GLU A 197 0.06 -1.86 -8.45
N ALA A 198 -0.56 -2.25 -7.33
CA ALA A 198 -1.49 -1.42 -6.57
C ALA A 198 -0.85 -0.81 -5.31
N ILE A 199 0.48 -0.87 -5.17
CA ILE A 199 1.21 -0.15 -4.14
C ILE A 199 2.33 0.69 -4.72
N GLY A 200 2.60 1.84 -4.10
CA GLY A 200 3.51 2.83 -4.66
C GLY A 200 4.43 3.47 -3.64
N GLU A 201 5.51 4.07 -4.12
CA GLU A 201 6.48 4.79 -3.31
C GLU A 201 7.13 5.89 -4.15
N ARG A 202 7.60 6.94 -3.49
CA ARG A 202 8.31 8.04 -4.15
C ARG A 202 9.73 7.67 -4.55
N CYS A 203 10.40 6.85 -3.73
CA CYS A 203 11.76 6.36 -3.97
C CYS A 203 11.74 4.92 -4.50
N GLU A 204 12.34 4.73 -5.67
CA GLU A 204 12.37 3.45 -6.39
C GLU A 204 13.11 2.36 -5.59
N LEU A 205 14.25 2.69 -4.96
CA LEU A 205 15.00 1.74 -4.13
C LEU A 205 14.17 1.24 -2.94
N MET A 206 13.49 2.16 -2.25
CA MET A 206 12.68 1.83 -1.08
C MET A 206 11.47 0.97 -1.46
N HIS A 207 10.90 1.19 -2.65
CA HIS A 207 9.85 0.31 -3.18
C HIS A 207 10.35 -1.14 -3.33
N GLU A 208 11.44 -1.33 -4.06
CA GLU A 208 11.96 -2.67 -4.40
C GLU A 208 12.38 -3.46 -3.16
N VAL A 209 13.07 -2.81 -2.22
CA VAL A 209 13.53 -3.47 -0.98
C VAL A 209 12.35 -3.84 -0.08
N ASN A 210 11.38 -2.94 0.10
CA ASN A 210 10.24 -3.22 0.97
C ASN A 210 9.24 -4.20 0.34
N LEU A 211 9.16 -4.29 -1.00
CA LEU A 211 8.43 -5.38 -1.66
C LEU A 211 9.02 -6.74 -1.31
N LEU A 212 10.36 -6.87 -1.34
CA LEU A 212 11.01 -8.11 -0.93
C LEU A 212 10.70 -8.42 0.53
N ASP A 213 10.87 -7.44 1.43
CA ASP A 213 10.67 -7.61 2.87
C ASP A 213 9.22 -8.01 3.23
N ILE A 214 8.23 -7.38 2.59
CA ILE A 214 6.82 -7.79 2.71
C ILE A 214 6.64 -9.24 2.26
N ASP A 215 7.19 -9.62 1.10
CA ASP A 215 6.97 -10.94 0.49
C ASP A 215 7.66 -12.09 1.23
N ILE A 216 8.72 -11.81 1.99
CA ILE A 216 9.46 -12.84 2.73
C ILE A 216 8.96 -13.05 4.17
N ASP A 217 8.29 -12.05 4.75
CA ASP A 217 7.98 -12.04 6.20
C ASP A 217 6.54 -11.62 6.54
N LEU A 218 5.86 -10.82 5.71
CA LEU A 218 4.59 -10.18 6.09
C LEU A 218 3.37 -10.65 5.32
N GLY A 219 3.54 -11.10 4.09
CA GLY A 219 2.43 -11.47 3.26
C GLY A 219 2.84 -11.83 1.86
N ASP A 220 1.83 -12.01 1.03
CA ASP A 220 1.97 -12.49 -0.32
C ASP A 220 1.95 -11.30 -1.29
N VAL A 221 3.12 -10.92 -1.82
CA VAL A 221 3.20 -9.95 -2.93
C VAL A 221 2.87 -10.69 -4.22
N THR A 222 1.77 -10.32 -4.88
CA THR A 222 1.28 -10.96 -6.11
C THR A 222 0.92 -9.92 -7.18
N PRO A 223 0.88 -10.28 -8.46
CA PRO A 223 0.40 -9.38 -9.50
C PRO A 223 -1.07 -9.00 -9.27
N VAL A 224 -1.45 -7.76 -9.62
CA VAL A 224 -2.84 -7.29 -9.62
C VAL A 224 -3.75 -8.22 -10.42
N THR A 225 -3.27 -8.74 -11.55
CA THR A 225 -4.03 -9.68 -12.40
C THR A 225 -4.41 -10.97 -11.67
N GLU A 226 -3.56 -11.48 -10.80
CA GLU A 226 -3.83 -12.67 -10.00
C GLU A 226 -4.85 -12.37 -8.89
N VAL A 227 -4.71 -11.22 -8.23
CA VAL A 227 -5.65 -10.76 -7.20
C VAL A 227 -7.05 -10.54 -7.80
N VAL A 228 -7.14 -9.87 -8.94
CA VAL A 228 -8.41 -9.65 -9.64
C VAL A 228 -9.03 -10.98 -10.06
N ALA A 229 -8.24 -11.90 -10.62
CA ALA A 229 -8.73 -13.23 -11.00
C ALA A 229 -9.24 -14.03 -9.79
N HIS A 230 -8.56 -13.95 -8.65
CA HIS A 230 -9.04 -14.56 -7.40
C HIS A 230 -10.39 -13.97 -6.97
N LEU A 231 -10.49 -12.64 -6.92
CA LEU A 231 -11.70 -11.94 -6.50
C LEU A 231 -12.90 -12.20 -7.44
N ASP A 232 -12.68 -12.21 -8.75
CA ASP A 232 -13.73 -12.53 -9.73
C ASP A 232 -14.19 -13.98 -9.65
N GLY A 233 -13.39 -14.87 -9.03
CA GLY A 233 -13.71 -16.27 -8.78
C GLY A 233 -14.44 -16.54 -7.46
N LEU A 234 -14.62 -15.54 -6.59
CA LEU A 234 -15.38 -15.71 -5.34
C LEU A 234 -16.87 -15.88 -5.66
N GLU A 235 -17.41 -17.07 -5.41
CA GLU A 235 -18.84 -17.35 -5.51
C GLU A 235 -19.62 -16.57 -4.44
N ARG A 236 -20.80 -16.05 -4.79
CA ARG A 236 -21.71 -15.37 -3.85
C ARG A 236 -22.60 -16.35 -3.09
#